data_AF-A0A6B3HXR0-F1
#
_entry.id   AF-A0A6B3HXR0-F1
#
_cell.length_a   1.000
_cell.length_b   1.000
_cell.length_c   1.000
_cell.angle_alpha   90.00
_cell.angle_beta   90.00
_cell.angle_gamma   90.00
#
_symmetry.space_group_name_H-M   'P 1'
#
loop_
_entity.id
_entity.type
_entity.pdbx_description
1 polymer ?
#
loop_
_entity_poly.entity_id
_entity_poly.type
_entity_poly.pdbx_seq_one_letter_code
_entity_poly.pdbx_strand_id
1 'polypeptide(L)'
;AGFLEALATHGIEDVACAEGDFTHLGGAAAMRRLLEEQPGLDGVFIASDLMALGALPVLQRAGRDVPSDVAVVGFDDSSAAAACDPPLTT
;
A
#
# COMPACT_ATOMS: atom_id res chain seq x y z
N ALA A 1 1.98 -4.35 -14.63
CA ALA A 1 2.24 -3.48 -15.79
C ALA A 1 1.44 -2.18 -15.68
N GLY A 2 0.10 -2.23 -15.68
CA GLY A 2 -0.76 -1.02 -15.72
C GLY A 2 -0.46 0.08 -14.69
N PHE A 3 -0.20 -0.26 -13.42
CA PHE A 3 0.17 0.74 -12.40
C PHE A 3 1.44 1.53 -12.77
N LEU A 4 2.52 0.81 -13.12
CA LEU A 4 3.80 1.43 -13.47
C LEU A 4 3.70 2.22 -14.79
N GLU A 5 2.93 1.72 -15.76
CA GLU A 5 2.67 2.44 -17.01
C GLU A 5 1.89 3.75 -16.77
N ALA A 6 0.90 3.73 -15.88
CA ALA A 6 0.14 4.91 -15.51
C ALA A 6 1.03 5.95 -14.81
N LEU A 7 1.90 5.53 -13.89
CA LEU A 7 2.85 6.42 -13.22
C LEU A 7 3.87 7.02 -14.19
N ALA A 8 4.43 6.21 -15.09
CA ALA A 8 5.35 6.68 -16.12
C ALA A 8 4.71 7.74 -17.04
N THR A 9 3.43 7.58 -17.37
CA THR A 9 2.66 8.59 -18.16
C THR A 9 2.53 9.93 -17.44
N HIS A 10 2.65 9.95 -16.12
CA HIS A 10 2.63 11.15 -15.29
C HIS A 10 4.05 11.64 -14.89
N GLY A 11 5.10 11.05 -15.47
CA GLY A 11 6.49 11.43 -15.19
C GLY A 11 7.01 10.96 -13.83
N ILE A 12 6.34 9.98 -13.21
CA ILE A 12 6.81 9.34 -11.98
C ILE A 12 7.58 8.08 -12.39
N GLU A 13 8.90 8.16 -12.29
CA GLU A 13 9.86 7.09 -12.60
C GLU A 13 10.49 6.56 -11.29
N ASP A 14 11.16 5.41 -11.35
CA ASP A 14 11.86 4.78 -10.21
C ASP A 14 11.00 4.54 -8.96
N VAL A 15 9.84 3.91 -9.15
CA VAL A 15 8.88 3.59 -8.08
C VAL A 15 9.31 2.35 -7.30
N ALA A 16 9.50 2.48 -5.97
CA ALA A 16 9.80 1.34 -5.11
C ALA A 16 8.69 0.28 -5.17
N CYS A 17 9.09 -0.98 -5.31
CA CYS A 17 8.17 -2.11 -5.47
C CYS A 17 8.57 -3.26 -4.53
N ALA A 18 7.62 -3.76 -3.74
CA ALA A 18 7.80 -4.96 -2.94
C ALA A 18 6.75 -6.00 -3.31
N GLU A 19 7.20 -7.20 -3.67
CA GLU A 19 6.32 -8.32 -3.96
C GLU A 19 5.73 -8.89 -2.67
N GLY A 20 4.41 -9.11 -2.68
CA GLY A 20 3.68 -9.86 -1.67
C GLY A 20 2.99 -11.08 -2.28
N ASP A 21 2.22 -11.78 -1.47
CA ASP A 21 1.65 -13.10 -1.81
C ASP A 21 0.12 -13.15 -1.69
N PHE A 22 -0.55 -11.99 -1.77
CA PHE A 22 -2.00 -11.83 -1.59
C PHE A 22 -2.51 -12.22 -0.19
N THR A 23 -1.62 -12.37 0.79
CA THR A 23 -2.02 -12.61 2.19
C THR A 23 -1.87 -11.36 3.04
N HIS A 24 -2.61 -11.33 4.14
CA HIS A 24 -2.46 -10.30 5.17
C HIS A 24 -1.01 -10.18 5.70
N LEU A 25 -0.35 -11.33 5.94
CA LEU A 25 1.04 -11.32 6.43
C LEU A 25 2.03 -10.87 5.36
N GLY A 26 1.81 -11.25 4.09
CA GLY A 26 2.61 -10.80 2.96
C GLY A 26 2.49 -9.30 2.73
N GLY A 27 1.27 -8.74 2.82
CA GLY A 27 1.04 -7.29 2.76
C GLY A 27 1.82 -6.53 3.85
N ALA A 28 1.78 -7.03 5.09
CA ALA A 28 2.55 -6.46 6.18
C ALA A 28 4.07 -6.53 5.93
N ALA A 29 4.57 -7.65 5.38
CA ALA A 29 5.99 -7.82 5.07
C ALA A 29 6.46 -6.91 3.93
N ALA A 30 5.67 -6.79 2.87
CA ALA A 30 5.93 -5.90 1.75
C ALA A 30 5.96 -4.43 2.19
N MET A 31 5.02 -4.00 3.04
CA MET A 31 4.99 -2.62 3.54
C MET A 31 6.24 -2.27 4.37
N ARG A 32 6.75 -3.21 5.20
CA ARG A 32 8.00 -2.98 5.93
C ARG A 32 9.19 -2.75 4.99
N ARG A 33 9.30 -3.57 3.93
CA ARG A 33 10.35 -3.42 2.91
C ARG A 33 10.26 -2.08 2.20
N LEU A 34 9.06 -1.66 1.81
CA LEU A 34 8.86 -0.35 1.17
C LEU A 34 9.25 0.82 2.08
N LEU A 35 8.93 0.77 3.37
CA LEU A 35 9.34 1.81 4.33
C LEU A 35 10.86 1.82 4.57
N GLU A 36 11.53 0.68 4.48
CA GLU A 36 13.00 0.58 4.57
C GLU A 36 13.67 1.15 3.32
N GLU A 37 13.16 0.84 2.13
CA GLU A 37 13.69 1.28 0.84
C GLU A 37 13.38 2.75 0.55
N GLN A 38 12.15 3.19 0.83
CA GLN A 38 11.66 4.54 0.59
C GLN A 38 10.95 5.11 1.83
N PRO A 39 11.70 5.53 2.87
CA PRO A 39 11.13 6.09 4.11
C PRO A 39 10.29 7.37 3.91
N GLY A 40 10.43 8.01 2.75
CA GLY A 40 9.71 9.22 2.36
C GLY A 40 8.48 8.99 1.48
N LEU A 41 8.07 7.75 1.24
CA LEU A 41 6.85 7.51 0.44
C LEU A 41 5.64 8.17 1.11
N ASP A 42 4.80 8.79 0.28
CA ASP A 42 3.56 9.50 0.65
C ASP A 42 2.31 8.85 0.02
N GLY A 43 2.51 7.80 -0.79
CA GLY A 43 1.44 7.05 -1.44
C GLY A 43 1.84 5.61 -1.72
N VAL A 44 0.90 4.69 -1.58
CA VAL A 44 1.09 3.27 -1.93
C VAL A 44 -0.16 2.69 -2.57
N PHE A 45 0.03 1.97 -3.67
CA PHE A 45 -0.98 1.12 -4.29
C PHE A 45 -0.72 -0.33 -3.89
N ILE A 46 -1.75 -1.00 -3.38
CA ILE A 46 -1.65 -2.38 -2.87
C ILE A 46 -2.59 -3.27 -3.69
N ALA A 47 -2.02 -4.31 -4.30
CA ALA A 47 -2.70 -5.14 -5.29
C ALA A 47 -3.84 -6.04 -4.76
N SER A 48 -4.16 -5.96 -3.46
CA SER A 48 -5.32 -6.62 -2.86
C SER A 48 -5.69 -5.98 -1.53
N ASP A 49 -6.98 -5.88 -1.24
CA ASP A 49 -7.51 -5.39 0.04
C ASP A 49 -7.05 -6.22 1.23
N LEU A 50 -6.91 -7.54 1.08
CA LEU A 50 -6.44 -8.40 2.16
C LEU A 50 -4.99 -8.09 2.54
N MET A 51 -4.16 -7.72 1.55
CA MET A 51 -2.81 -7.24 1.80
C MET A 51 -2.84 -5.85 2.43
N ALA A 52 -3.73 -4.96 1.98
CA ALA A 52 -3.87 -3.61 2.54
C ALA A 52 -4.25 -3.65 4.02
N LEU A 53 -5.14 -4.57 4.40
CA LEU A 53 -5.50 -4.84 5.80
C LEU A 53 -4.26 -5.18 6.66
N GLY A 54 -3.26 -5.84 6.09
CA GLY A 54 -1.98 -6.13 6.76
C GLY A 54 -0.96 -5.00 6.71
N ALA A 55 -1.00 -4.16 5.66
CA ALA A 55 -0.08 -3.04 5.48
C ALA A 55 -0.43 -1.84 6.38
N LEU A 56 -1.71 -1.53 6.57
CA LEU A 56 -2.17 -0.39 7.38
C LEU A 56 -1.60 -0.40 8.82
N PRO A 57 -1.64 -1.52 9.57
CA PRO A 57 -1.02 -1.58 10.89
C PRO A 57 0.51 -1.41 10.88
N VAL A 58 1.19 -1.60 9.74
CA VAL A 58 2.63 -1.36 9.63
C VAL A 58 2.89 0.14 9.51
N LEU A 59 2.12 0.85 8.69
CA LEU A 59 2.18 2.32 8.57
C LEU A 59 1.90 2.99 9.92
N GLN A 60 0.83 2.58 10.60
CA GLN A 60 0.48 3.11 11.93
C GLN A 60 1.60 2.88 12.96
N ARG A 61 2.21 1.69 13.00
CA ARG A 61 3.32 1.41 13.91
C ARG A 61 4.60 2.18 13.57
N ALA A 62 4.77 2.56 12.31
CA ALA A 62 5.84 3.46 11.87
C ALA A 62 5.53 4.94 12.17
N GLY A 63 4.38 5.24 12.81
CA GLY A 63 3.95 6.60 13.11
C GLY A 63 3.55 7.39 11.86
N ARG A 64 2.99 6.70 10.85
CA ARG A 64 2.49 7.29 9.61
C ARG A 64 0.98 7.22 9.59
N ASP A 65 0.34 8.39 9.61
CA ASP A 65 -1.10 8.51 9.56
C ASP A 65 -1.61 8.30 8.13
N VAL A 66 -2.66 7.50 8.00
CA VAL A 66 -3.36 7.30 6.73
C VAL A 66 -4.68 8.07 6.80
N PRO A 67 -5.03 8.93 5.83
CA PRO A 67 -4.29 9.22 4.59
C PRO A 67 -3.29 10.38 4.67
N SER A 68 -3.14 11.03 5.83
CA SER A 68 -2.45 12.34 5.93
C SER A 68 -0.96 12.31 5.61
N ASP A 69 -0.23 11.27 6.06
CA ASP A 69 1.19 11.09 5.77
C ASP A 69 1.40 10.14 4.59
N VAL A 70 0.56 9.11 4.47
CA VAL A 70 0.62 8.12 3.39
C VAL A 70 -0.78 7.82 2.88
N ALA A 71 -1.06 8.17 1.62
CA ALA A 71 -2.27 7.75 0.94
C ALA A 71 -2.20 6.26 0.57
N VAL A 72 -3.28 5.50 0.83
CA VAL A 72 -3.35 4.07 0.54
C VAL A 72 -4.50 3.80 -0.42
N VAL A 73 -4.21 3.12 -1.52
CA VAL A 73 -5.21 2.62 -2.47
C VAL A 73 -5.11 1.10 -2.54
N GLY A 74 -6.23 0.43 -2.31
CA GLY A 74 -6.39 -1.02 -2.44
C GLY A 74 -6.81 -1.46 -3.83
N PHE A 75 -7.19 -2.72 -3.92
CA PHE A 75 -7.75 -3.34 -5.11
C PHE A 75 -8.56 -4.56 -4.66
N ASP A 76 -9.76 -4.77 -5.22
CA ASP A 76 -10.66 -5.94 -5.11
C ASP A 76 -12.10 -5.55 -4.71
N ASP A 77 -12.34 -4.43 -4.03
CA ASP A 77 -13.65 -4.05 -3.42
C ASP A 77 -14.27 -5.20 -2.61
N SER A 78 -13.42 -5.85 -1.82
CA SER A 78 -13.74 -7.01 -1.01
C SER A 78 -14.22 -6.63 0.38
N SER A 79 -14.74 -7.61 1.13
CA SER A 79 -15.11 -7.40 2.54
C SER A 79 -13.92 -7.00 3.43
N ALA A 80 -12.68 -7.26 3.00
CA ALA A 80 -11.49 -6.82 3.72
C ALA A 80 -11.30 -5.29 3.66
N ALA A 81 -11.69 -4.62 2.57
CA ALA A 81 -11.60 -3.17 2.46
C ALA A 81 -12.47 -2.45 3.51
N ALA A 82 -13.68 -2.96 3.74
CA ALA A 82 -14.58 -2.44 4.76
C ALA A 82 -14.10 -2.75 6.20
N ALA A 83 -13.23 -3.75 6.37
CA ALA A 83 -12.65 -4.12 7.66
C ALA A 83 -11.35 -3.35 7.98
N CYS A 84 -10.82 -2.58 7.03
CA CYS A 84 -9.65 -1.73 7.22
C CYS A 84 -9.98 -0.52 8.12
N ASP A 85 -8.98 -0.04 8.85
CA ASP A 85 -9.05 1.20 9.62
C ASP A 85 -7.81 2.08 9.30
N PRO A 86 -7.98 3.21 8.61
CA PRO A 86 -9.25 3.74 8.06
C PRO A 86 -9.84 2.86 6.94
N PRO A 87 -11.14 3.01 6.62
CA PRO A 87 -11.76 2.35 5.46
C PRO A 87 -11.01 2.66 4.16
N LEU A 88 -10.87 1.65 3.32
CA LEU A 88 -9.98 1.70 2.15
C LEU A 88 -10.70 2.23 0.90
N THR A 89 -10.00 3.05 0.12
CA THR A 89 -10.35 3.32 -1.29
C THR A 89 -9.83 2.16 -2.14
N THR A 90 -10.72 1.44 -2.83
CA THR A 90 -10.41 0.26 -3.65
C THR A 90 -11.28 0.15 -4.89
#